data_AF-A0A2N2MXM2-F1
#
_entry.id   AF-A0A2N2MXM2-F1
#
_cell.length_a   1.000
_cell.length_b   1.000
_cell.length_c   1.000
_cell.angle_alpha   90.00
_cell.angle_beta   90.00
_cell.angle_gamma   90.00
#
_symmetry.space_group_name_H-M   'P 1'
#
loop_
_entity.id
_entity.type
_entity.pdbx_description
1 polymer ?
#
loop_
_entity_poly.entity_id
_entity_poly.type
_entity_poly.pdbx_seq_one_letter_code
_entity_poly.pdbx_strand_id
1 'polypeptide(L)'
;MELQTSKQNKFVTPVIIATALLLPVLFFTAINVFNLSGLPLYFAQLGLYTLFFLLAFWGMKDSQTKLTFSGRKTILALAITLASWLIYMGIIAGTGIIRVPEEIDALCSVEAWKVWAQIVSTWLFVGIGEEVLFRGYFLNKLLAFYKGKNARNATLLAVIVSSAFFSVWHLPVRIVSLFNGEMTVGLILISLVMLFLLGAGFAWLFIRSGSILLVGLVHGVMDFPLIGKDSQLSFIILIAAIGLVELFRWIGRKRSIQTV
;
A
#
# COMPACT_ATOMS: atom_id res chain seq x y z
N MET A 1 27.19 -14.10 23.55
CA MET A 1 25.77 -13.75 23.74
C MET A 1 24.98 -14.53 22.70
N GLU A 2 24.52 -15.72 23.03
CA GLU A 2 23.73 -16.57 22.12
C GLU A 2 22.42 -15.86 21.80
N LEU A 3 22.20 -15.55 20.52
CA LEU A 3 20.88 -15.21 20.02
C LEU A 3 20.00 -16.45 20.23
N GLN A 4 19.13 -16.42 21.23
CA GLN A 4 17.99 -17.32 21.30
C GLN A 4 17.24 -17.21 19.97
N THR A 5 17.44 -18.20 19.11
CA THR A 5 16.67 -18.39 17.90
C THR A 5 15.27 -18.78 18.34
N SER A 6 14.40 -17.78 18.49
CA SER A 6 12.96 -18.00 18.62
C SER A 6 12.54 -19.03 17.58
N LYS A 7 12.02 -20.15 18.06
CA LYS A 7 11.67 -21.32 17.25
C LYS A 7 10.50 -20.94 16.35
N GLN A 8 10.82 -20.37 15.19
CA GLN A 8 9.82 -19.85 14.28
C GLN A 8 8.89 -20.98 13.82
N ASN A 9 7.58 -20.78 13.92
CA ASN A 9 6.63 -21.80 13.53
C ASN A 9 6.52 -21.85 12.00
N LYS A 10 7.00 -22.95 11.42
CA LYS A 10 7.02 -23.17 9.96
C LYS A 10 5.62 -23.13 9.32
N PHE A 11 4.56 -23.30 10.10
CA PHE A 11 3.18 -23.29 9.61
C PHE A 11 2.55 -21.90 9.49
N VAL A 12 3.09 -20.88 10.19
CA VAL A 12 2.46 -19.55 10.23
C VAL A 12 2.45 -18.87 8.86
N THR A 13 3.58 -18.87 8.15
CA THR A 13 3.67 -18.23 6.82
C THR A 13 2.76 -18.90 5.78
N PRO A 14 2.74 -20.24 5.62
CA PRO A 14 1.80 -20.89 4.71
C PRO A 14 0.33 -20.58 5.01
N VAL A 15 -0.06 -20.58 6.29
CA VAL A 15 -1.44 -20.25 6.69
C VAL A 15 -1.77 -18.81 6.30
N ILE A 16 -0.89 -17.85 6.62
CA ILE A 16 -1.13 -16.45 6.26
C ILE A 16 -1.24 -16.27 4.74
N ILE A 17 -0.39 -16.94 3.94
CA ILE A 17 -0.49 -16.88 2.47
C ILE A 17 -1.83 -17.45 2.00
N ALA A 18 -2.21 -18.64 2.47
CA ALA A 18 -3.45 -19.28 2.08
C ALA A 18 -4.67 -18.43 2.44
N THR A 19 -4.71 -17.91 3.68
CA THR A 19 -5.80 -17.03 4.13
C THR A 19 -5.79 -15.70 3.36
N ALA A 20 -4.62 -15.11 3.10
CA ALA A 20 -4.51 -13.86 2.34
C ALA A 20 -5.04 -13.99 0.91
N LEU A 21 -4.86 -15.15 0.27
CA LEU A 21 -5.39 -15.44 -1.07
C LEU A 21 -6.87 -15.84 -1.06
N LEU A 22 -7.32 -16.57 -0.05
CA LEU A 22 -8.69 -17.06 0.05
C LEU A 22 -9.69 -15.95 0.43
N LEU A 23 -9.31 -15.08 1.37
CA LEU A 23 -10.22 -14.05 1.88
C LEU A 23 -10.77 -13.09 0.80
N PRO A 24 -9.96 -12.55 -0.13
CA PRO A 24 -10.50 -11.73 -1.21
C PRO A 24 -11.51 -12.48 -2.10
N VAL A 25 -11.23 -13.75 -2.43
CA VAL A 25 -12.15 -14.59 -3.22
C VAL A 25 -13.50 -14.73 -2.49
N LEU A 26 -13.47 -15.09 -1.21
CA LEU A 26 -14.69 -15.20 -0.40
C LEU A 26 -15.41 -13.86 -0.27
N PHE A 27 -14.67 -12.77 -0.09
CA PHE A 27 -15.21 -11.43 0.04
C PHE A 27 -15.95 -10.98 -1.22
N PHE A 28 -15.32 -11.04 -2.39
CA PHE A 28 -15.97 -10.64 -3.64
C PHE A 28 -17.11 -11.59 -4.04
N THR A 29 -17.01 -12.87 -3.70
CA THR A 29 -18.13 -13.80 -3.85
C THR A 29 -19.31 -13.39 -2.97
N ALA A 30 -19.07 -13.03 -1.70
CA ALA A 30 -20.10 -12.58 -0.78
C ALA A 30 -20.76 -11.28 -1.25
N ILE A 31 -19.99 -10.32 -1.79
CA ILE A 31 -20.55 -9.11 -2.39
C ILE A 31 -21.59 -9.44 -3.45
N ASN A 32 -21.24 -10.33 -4.39
CA ASN A 32 -22.13 -10.71 -5.48
C ASN A 32 -23.34 -11.54 -5.01
N VAL A 33 -23.11 -12.54 -4.14
CA VAL A 33 -24.18 -13.45 -3.67
C VAL A 33 -25.20 -12.72 -2.81
N PHE A 34 -24.75 -11.79 -1.96
CA PHE A 34 -25.63 -11.04 -1.04
C PHE A 34 -25.99 -9.64 -1.55
N ASN A 35 -25.57 -9.26 -2.77
CA ASN A 35 -25.74 -7.92 -3.33
C ASN A 35 -25.33 -6.81 -2.36
N LEU A 36 -24.18 -6.97 -1.69
CA LEU A 36 -23.72 -6.02 -0.69
C LEU A 36 -23.43 -4.67 -1.36
N SER A 37 -24.06 -3.63 -0.84
CA SER A 37 -23.86 -2.24 -1.28
C SER A 37 -23.96 -1.29 -0.08
N GLY A 38 -23.57 -0.03 -0.26
CA GLY A 38 -23.69 0.99 0.79
C GLY A 38 -22.98 0.62 2.11
N LEU A 39 -23.68 0.79 3.24
CA LEU A 39 -23.15 0.53 4.58
C LEU A 39 -22.73 -0.93 4.82
N PRO A 40 -23.53 -1.96 4.44
CA PRO A 40 -23.09 -3.35 4.52
C PRO A 40 -21.75 -3.62 3.84
N LEU A 41 -21.57 -3.13 2.59
CA LEU A 41 -20.31 -3.28 1.86
C LEU A 41 -19.16 -2.57 2.57
N TYR A 42 -19.41 -1.35 3.05
CA TYR A 42 -18.43 -0.57 3.80
C TYR A 42 -17.92 -1.31 5.04
N PHE A 43 -18.81 -1.82 5.89
CA PHE A 43 -18.40 -2.56 7.09
C PHE A 43 -17.77 -3.91 6.78
N ALA A 44 -18.22 -4.60 5.73
CA ALA A 44 -17.58 -5.82 5.26
C ALA A 44 -16.13 -5.56 4.81
N GLN A 45 -15.89 -4.46 4.10
CA GLN A 45 -14.55 -4.03 3.69
C GLN A 45 -13.66 -3.73 4.90
N LEU A 46 -14.15 -2.97 5.88
CA LEU A 46 -13.42 -2.72 7.12
C LEU A 46 -13.07 -4.03 7.85
N GLY A 47 -14.02 -4.97 7.91
CA GLY A 47 -13.81 -6.30 8.48
C GLY A 47 -12.70 -7.08 7.77
N LEU A 48 -12.73 -7.12 6.42
CA LEU A 48 -11.70 -7.77 5.61
C LEU A 48 -10.30 -7.21 5.91
N TYR A 49 -10.13 -5.89 5.88
CA TYR A 49 -8.84 -5.27 6.14
C TYR A 49 -8.38 -5.42 7.60
N THR A 50 -9.31 -5.45 8.55
CA THR A 50 -9.01 -5.82 9.94
C THR A 50 -8.42 -7.23 10.03
N LEU A 51 -8.97 -8.19 9.30
CA LEU A 51 -8.42 -9.55 9.25
C LEU A 51 -7.00 -9.56 8.66
N PHE A 52 -6.73 -8.80 7.60
CA PHE A 52 -5.37 -8.69 7.06
C PHE A 52 -4.39 -8.05 8.04
N PHE A 53 -4.80 -7.02 8.78
CA PHE A 53 -4.01 -6.49 9.88
C PHE A 53 -3.67 -7.57 10.91
N LEU A 54 -4.67 -8.32 11.37
CA LEU A 54 -4.46 -9.38 12.36
C LEU A 54 -3.52 -10.47 11.85
N LEU A 55 -3.65 -10.88 10.59
CA LEU A 55 -2.74 -11.84 9.95
C LEU A 55 -1.31 -11.29 9.88
N ALA A 56 -1.15 -10.03 9.49
CA ALA A 56 0.15 -9.38 9.43
C ALA A 56 0.79 -9.28 10.81
N PHE A 57 0.05 -8.88 11.84
CA PHE A 57 0.54 -8.81 13.23
C PHE A 57 0.92 -10.19 13.76
N TRP A 58 0.12 -11.22 13.49
CA TRP A 58 0.44 -12.59 13.86
C TRP A 58 1.75 -13.04 13.21
N GLY A 59 1.90 -12.82 11.90
CA GLY A 59 3.11 -13.14 11.16
C GLY A 59 4.34 -12.37 11.66
N MET A 60 4.21 -11.07 11.91
CA MET A 60 5.29 -10.24 12.45
C MET A 60 5.71 -10.67 13.86
N LYS A 61 4.75 -11.06 14.71
CA LYS A 61 5.04 -11.57 16.06
C LYS A 61 5.83 -12.88 15.99
N ASP A 62 5.41 -13.81 15.12
CA ASP A 62 6.12 -15.08 14.90
C ASP A 62 7.54 -14.87 14.33
N SER A 63 7.71 -13.93 13.39
CA SER A 63 9.00 -13.61 12.78
C SER A 63 9.87 -12.63 13.57
N GLN A 64 9.39 -12.14 14.73
CA GLN A 64 10.01 -11.07 15.51
C GLN A 64 10.30 -9.80 14.70
N THR A 65 9.54 -9.56 13.62
CA THR A 65 9.66 -8.36 12.81
C THR A 65 9.04 -7.19 13.56
N LYS A 66 9.81 -6.13 13.79
CA LYS A 66 9.31 -4.92 14.45
C LYS A 66 9.18 -3.79 13.43
N LEU A 67 8.01 -3.17 13.42
CA LEU A 67 7.80 -1.90 12.72
C LEU A 67 8.33 -0.78 13.62
N THR A 68 9.13 0.13 13.05
CA THR A 68 9.66 1.26 13.83
C THR A 68 8.70 2.43 13.78
N PHE A 69 8.27 2.89 14.95
CA PHE A 69 7.50 4.12 15.11
C PHE A 69 8.30 5.12 15.95
N SER A 70 8.32 6.38 15.52
CA SER A 70 8.85 7.49 16.33
C SER A 70 8.13 8.77 15.95
N GLY A 71 7.92 9.69 16.90
CA GLY A 71 7.22 10.94 16.64
C GLY A 71 7.82 11.73 15.47
N ARG A 72 9.16 11.76 15.38
CA ARG A 72 9.87 12.38 14.24
C ARG A 72 9.56 11.69 12.91
N LYS A 73 9.54 10.35 12.87
CA LYS A 73 9.17 9.60 11.65
C LYS A 73 7.71 9.82 11.29
N THR A 74 6.82 9.95 12.27
CA THR A 74 5.40 10.25 12.06
C THR A 74 5.21 11.63 11.42
N ILE A 75 5.83 12.67 11.98
CA ILE A 75 5.77 14.03 11.42
C ILE A 75 6.35 14.04 10.00
N LEU A 76 7.50 13.38 9.78
CA LEU A 76 8.09 13.30 8.45
C LEU A 76 7.20 12.55 7.46
N ALA A 77 6.53 11.47 7.89
CA ALA A 77 5.60 10.74 7.07
C ALA A 77 4.44 11.64 6.63
N LEU A 78 3.79 12.32 7.58
CA LEU A 78 2.70 13.26 7.29
C LEU A 78 3.15 14.40 6.37
N ALA A 79 4.32 14.99 6.62
CA ALA A 79 4.86 16.08 5.82
C ALA A 79 5.17 15.63 4.37
N ILE A 80 5.78 14.46 4.18
CA ILE A 80 6.06 13.92 2.84
C ILE A 80 4.75 13.57 2.13
N THR A 81 3.80 12.92 2.79
CA THR A 81 2.50 12.61 2.19
C THR A 81 1.78 13.88 1.73
N LEU A 82 1.72 14.92 2.59
CA LEU A 82 1.12 16.20 2.24
C LEU A 82 1.85 16.87 1.06
N ALA A 83 3.18 16.93 1.11
CA ALA A 83 3.97 17.52 0.04
C ALA A 83 3.79 16.77 -1.30
N SER A 84 3.75 15.44 -1.29
CA SER A 84 3.48 14.64 -2.48
C SER A 84 2.09 14.89 -3.06
N TRP A 85 1.08 15.02 -2.20
CA TRP A 85 -0.28 15.37 -2.62
C TRP A 85 -0.34 16.78 -3.22
N LEU A 86 0.33 17.76 -2.61
CA LEU A 86 0.41 19.13 -3.14
C LEU A 86 1.14 19.19 -4.50
N ILE A 87 2.20 18.41 -4.68
CA ILE A 87 2.90 18.29 -5.98
C ILE A 87 1.96 17.72 -7.04
N TYR A 88 1.24 16.64 -6.71
CA TYR A 88 0.22 16.08 -7.59
C TYR A 88 -0.85 17.11 -7.96
N MET A 89 -1.41 17.80 -6.96
CA MET A 89 -2.39 18.87 -7.14
C MET A 89 -1.87 19.98 -8.06
N GLY A 90 -0.63 20.42 -7.86
CA GLY A 90 0.00 21.42 -8.71
C GLY A 90 0.16 20.97 -10.17
N ILE A 91 0.50 19.69 -10.39
CA ILE A 91 0.63 19.12 -11.74
C ILE A 91 -0.74 19.03 -12.43
N ILE A 92 -1.76 18.48 -11.77
CA ILE A 92 -3.09 18.35 -12.40
C ILE A 92 -3.72 19.72 -12.66
N ALA A 93 -3.51 20.69 -11.76
CA ALA A 93 -3.97 22.07 -11.94
C ALA A 93 -3.23 22.75 -13.10
N GLY A 94 -1.89 22.64 -13.14
CA GLY A 94 -1.06 23.29 -14.15
C GLY A 94 -1.20 22.70 -15.55
N THR A 95 -1.56 21.42 -15.66
CA THR A 95 -1.80 20.74 -16.95
C THR A 95 -3.21 20.96 -17.48
N GLY A 96 -4.15 21.41 -16.64
CA GLY A 96 -5.55 21.60 -17.03
C GLY A 96 -6.29 20.30 -17.35
N ILE A 97 -5.72 19.13 -17.01
CA ILE A 97 -6.35 17.81 -17.21
C ILE A 97 -7.66 17.72 -16.42
N ILE A 98 -7.70 18.39 -15.27
CA ILE A 98 -8.89 18.46 -14.42
C ILE A 98 -9.20 19.92 -14.11
N ARG A 99 -10.49 20.24 -14.05
CA ARG A 99 -10.98 21.53 -13.59
C ARG A 99 -11.06 21.52 -12.08
N VAL A 100 -9.96 21.90 -11.44
CA VAL A 100 -9.83 21.89 -9.96
C VAL A 100 -10.99 22.61 -9.24
N PRO A 101 -11.48 23.78 -9.68
CA PRO A 101 -12.63 24.42 -9.03
C PRO A 101 -13.88 23.52 -9.01
N GLU A 102 -14.18 22.86 -10.13
CA GLU A 102 -15.36 21.98 -10.24
C GLU A 102 -15.23 20.74 -9.33
N GLU A 103 -14.03 20.16 -9.21
CA GLU A 103 -13.76 19.06 -8.27
C GLU A 103 -13.90 19.49 -6.81
N ILE A 104 -13.46 20.70 -6.47
CA ILE A 104 -13.61 21.24 -5.12
C ILE A 104 -15.09 21.44 -4.81
N ASP A 105 -15.85 22.04 -5.73
CA ASP A 105 -17.29 22.22 -5.56
C ASP A 105 -18.01 20.87 -5.43
N ALA A 106 -17.63 19.88 -6.24
CA ALA A 106 -18.14 18.52 -6.14
C ALA A 106 -17.81 17.91 -4.77
N LEU A 107 -16.58 18.01 -4.30
CA LEU A 107 -16.18 17.50 -2.99
C LEU A 107 -16.93 18.20 -1.84
N CYS A 108 -17.12 19.53 -1.91
CA CYS A 108 -17.86 20.31 -0.95
C CYS A 108 -19.37 20.00 -0.94
N SER A 109 -19.91 19.50 -2.04
CA SER A 109 -21.31 19.05 -2.14
C SER A 109 -21.58 17.70 -1.46
N VAL A 110 -20.53 16.90 -1.21
CA VAL A 110 -20.66 15.61 -0.53
C VAL A 110 -20.78 15.83 0.99
N GLU A 111 -21.72 15.13 1.62
CA GLU A 111 -21.85 15.12 3.07
C GLU A 111 -20.51 14.75 3.75
N ALA A 112 -20.05 15.60 4.67
CA ALA A 112 -18.71 15.47 5.29
C ALA A 112 -18.43 14.08 5.89
N TRP A 113 -19.44 13.43 6.47
CA TRP A 113 -19.26 12.09 7.06
C TRP A 113 -18.95 11.01 6.01
N LYS A 114 -19.44 11.14 4.77
CA LYS A 114 -19.12 10.22 3.66
C LYS A 114 -17.67 10.38 3.24
N VAL A 115 -17.17 11.62 3.20
CA VAL A 115 -15.76 11.92 2.93
C VAL A 115 -14.88 11.33 4.02
N TRP A 116 -15.23 11.55 5.30
CA TRP A 116 -14.51 10.96 6.43
C TRP A 116 -14.54 9.44 6.42
N ALA A 117 -15.68 8.83 6.09
CA ALA A 117 -15.78 7.38 5.98
C ALA A 117 -14.82 6.82 4.91
N GLN A 118 -14.71 7.49 3.76
CA GLN A 118 -13.76 7.14 2.68
C GLN A 118 -12.31 7.34 3.10
N ILE A 119 -11.99 8.45 3.80
CA ILE A 119 -10.64 8.67 4.35
C ILE A 119 -10.28 7.53 5.31
N VAL A 120 -11.15 7.20 6.26
CA VAL A 120 -10.88 6.13 7.24
C VAL A 120 -10.69 4.80 6.51
N SER A 121 -11.63 4.43 5.64
CA SER A 121 -11.57 3.16 4.90
C SER A 121 -10.32 3.07 4.03
N THR A 122 -10.11 4.05 3.16
CA THR A 122 -9.08 3.96 2.13
C THR A 122 -7.70 4.31 2.68
N TRP A 123 -7.58 5.33 3.54
CA TRP A 123 -6.26 5.73 4.03
C TRP A 123 -5.76 4.82 5.14
N LEU A 124 -6.63 4.46 6.09
CA LEU A 124 -6.21 3.71 7.27
C LEU A 124 -6.37 2.20 7.11
N PHE A 125 -7.49 1.74 6.54
CA PHE A 125 -7.73 0.30 6.43
C PHE A 125 -7.11 -0.31 5.17
N VAL A 126 -7.36 0.27 3.99
CA VAL A 126 -6.77 -0.19 2.73
C VAL A 126 -5.27 0.13 2.72
N GLY A 127 -4.91 1.42 2.67
CA GLY A 127 -3.54 1.87 2.50
C GLY A 127 -2.59 1.32 3.58
N ILE A 128 -2.83 1.62 4.86
CA ILE A 128 -1.95 1.11 5.93
C ILE A 128 -2.09 -0.41 6.09
N GLY A 129 -3.28 -0.98 5.98
CA GLY A 129 -3.50 -2.42 6.21
C GLY A 129 -2.80 -3.30 5.18
N GLU A 130 -2.93 -2.98 3.90
CA GLU A 130 -2.21 -3.68 2.84
C GLU A 130 -0.70 -3.52 3.00
N GLU A 131 -0.22 -2.30 3.27
CA GLU A 131 1.22 -2.09 3.42
C GLU A 131 1.79 -2.82 4.64
N VAL A 132 1.07 -2.90 5.76
CA VAL A 132 1.49 -3.68 6.93
C VAL A 132 1.61 -5.18 6.58
N LEU A 133 0.68 -5.73 5.81
CA LEU A 133 0.75 -7.12 5.35
C LEU A 133 1.89 -7.35 4.36
N PHE A 134 1.97 -6.56 3.29
CA PHE A 134 2.90 -6.78 2.20
C PHE A 134 4.31 -6.30 2.50
N ARG A 135 4.47 -5.09 3.05
CA ARG A 135 5.79 -4.47 3.29
C ARG A 135 6.25 -4.75 4.71
N GLY A 136 5.34 -4.66 5.67
CA GLY A 136 5.62 -4.96 7.07
C GLY A 136 5.98 -6.43 7.30
N TYR A 137 5.18 -7.36 6.79
CA TYR A 137 5.40 -8.79 6.98
C TYR A 137 6.09 -9.47 5.79
N PHE A 138 5.43 -9.60 4.64
CA PHE A 138 5.92 -10.45 3.53
C PHE A 138 7.30 -10.02 2.98
N LEU A 139 7.49 -8.74 2.70
CA LEU A 139 8.77 -8.23 2.19
C LEU A 139 9.90 -8.45 3.19
N ASN A 140 9.71 -8.16 4.48
CA ASN A 140 10.72 -8.42 5.50
C ASN A 140 11.05 -9.92 5.63
N LYS A 141 10.04 -10.78 5.52
CA LYS A 141 10.22 -12.24 5.53
C LYS A 141 11.02 -12.72 4.33
N LEU A 142 10.72 -12.21 3.13
CA LEU A 142 11.46 -12.51 1.90
C LEU A 142 12.90 -11.98 1.96
N LEU A 143 13.11 -10.77 2.49
CA LEU A 143 14.44 -10.20 2.72
C LEU A 143 15.27 -11.09 3.65
N ALA A 144 14.69 -11.53 4.78
CA ALA A 144 15.36 -12.42 5.72
C ALA A 144 15.71 -13.76 5.06
N PHE A 145 14.77 -14.34 4.29
CA PHE A 145 14.98 -15.59 3.57
C PHE A 145 16.13 -15.50 2.56
N TYR A 146 16.10 -14.53 1.65
CA TYR A 146 17.13 -14.42 0.61
C TYR A 146 18.50 -14.02 1.18
N LYS A 147 18.54 -13.18 2.23
CA LYS A 147 19.79 -12.85 2.93
C LYS A 147 20.36 -14.07 3.65
N GLY A 148 19.53 -14.86 4.34
CA GLY A 148 19.96 -16.09 5.00
C GLY A 148 20.48 -17.16 4.03
N LYS A 149 20.09 -17.07 2.75
CA LYS A 149 20.61 -17.91 1.65
C LYS A 149 21.84 -17.30 0.94
N ASN A 150 22.37 -16.17 1.41
CA ASN A 150 23.46 -15.43 0.77
C ASN A 150 23.22 -15.13 -0.73
N ALA A 151 21.96 -14.87 -1.11
CA ALA A 151 21.65 -14.52 -2.49
C ALA A 151 22.25 -13.17 -2.87
N ARG A 152 23.03 -13.12 -3.96
CA ARG A 152 23.73 -11.91 -4.45
C ARG A 152 22.83 -10.68 -4.58
N ASN A 153 21.58 -10.90 -5.00
CA ASN A 153 20.58 -9.85 -5.23
C ASN A 153 19.37 -9.98 -4.28
N ALA A 154 19.60 -10.34 -3.02
CA ALA A 154 18.54 -10.66 -2.06
C ALA A 154 17.43 -9.58 -1.97
N THR A 155 17.80 -8.30 -1.95
CA THR A 155 16.82 -7.20 -1.91
C THR A 155 15.97 -7.13 -3.17
N LEU A 156 16.59 -7.24 -4.35
CA LEU A 156 15.87 -7.20 -5.62
C LEU A 156 14.90 -8.38 -5.74
N LEU A 157 15.35 -9.59 -5.41
CA LEU A 157 14.50 -10.78 -5.41
C LEU A 157 13.32 -10.65 -4.45
N ALA A 158 13.55 -10.13 -3.25
CA ALA A 158 12.47 -9.91 -2.29
C ALA A 158 11.44 -8.89 -2.81
N VAL A 159 11.89 -7.81 -3.44
CA VAL A 159 11.01 -6.81 -4.06
C VAL A 159 10.21 -7.42 -5.21
N ILE A 160 10.85 -8.15 -6.13
CA ILE A 160 10.18 -8.78 -7.28
C ILE A 160 9.10 -9.75 -6.79
N VAL A 161 9.44 -10.67 -5.89
CA VAL A 161 8.50 -11.69 -5.41
C VAL A 161 7.37 -11.05 -4.60
N SER A 162 7.66 -10.09 -3.73
CA SER A 162 6.63 -9.38 -2.96
C SER A 162 5.69 -8.60 -3.87
N SER A 163 6.20 -7.98 -4.93
CA SER A 163 5.40 -7.17 -5.85
C SER A 163 4.55 -8.03 -6.78
N ALA A 164 5.09 -9.19 -7.22
CA ALA A 164 4.33 -10.18 -7.97
C ALA A 164 3.19 -10.75 -7.11
N PHE A 165 3.46 -11.05 -5.84
CA PHE A 165 2.45 -11.52 -4.92
C PHE A 165 1.35 -10.47 -4.67
N PHE A 166 1.72 -9.20 -4.47
CA PHE A 166 0.77 -8.09 -4.36
C PHE A 166 -0.12 -7.96 -5.61
N SER A 167 0.47 -8.05 -6.81
CA SER A 167 -0.27 -8.00 -8.07
C SER A 167 -1.27 -9.17 -8.19
N VAL A 168 -0.83 -10.41 -7.98
CA VAL A 168 -1.69 -11.60 -8.06
C VAL A 168 -2.77 -11.60 -6.98
N TRP A 169 -2.50 -11.03 -5.81
CA TRP A 169 -3.49 -10.92 -4.74
C TRP A 169 -4.73 -10.09 -5.14
N HIS A 170 -4.61 -9.19 -6.11
CA HIS A 170 -5.73 -8.44 -6.68
C HIS A 170 -6.51 -9.20 -7.76
N LEU A 171 -6.03 -10.37 -8.20
CA LEU A 171 -6.68 -11.12 -9.28
C LEU A 171 -8.16 -11.44 -9.01
N PRO A 172 -8.61 -11.79 -7.78
CA PRO A 172 -10.01 -12.09 -7.51
C PRO A 172 -10.97 -10.96 -7.88
N VAL A 173 -10.66 -9.70 -7.54
CA VAL A 173 -11.50 -8.56 -7.93
C VAL A 173 -11.52 -8.36 -9.45
N ARG A 174 -10.37 -8.58 -10.11
CA ARG A 174 -10.27 -8.46 -11.59
C ARG A 174 -11.09 -9.53 -12.30
N ILE A 175 -11.12 -10.75 -11.77
CA ILE A 175 -11.95 -11.84 -12.30
C ILE A 175 -13.44 -11.51 -12.11
N VAL A 176 -13.84 -10.96 -10.97
CA VAL A 176 -15.23 -10.51 -10.77
C VAL A 176 -15.60 -9.43 -11.78
N SER A 177 -14.76 -8.41 -11.97
CA SER A 177 -14.98 -7.36 -12.97
C SER A 177 -15.03 -7.92 -14.41
N LEU A 178 -14.29 -8.99 -14.73
CA LEU A 178 -14.42 -9.68 -16.01
C LEU A 178 -15.80 -10.28 -16.20
N PHE A 179 -16.30 -11.00 -15.20
CA PHE A 179 -17.61 -11.66 -15.27
C PHE A 179 -18.77 -10.66 -15.29
N ASN A 180 -18.60 -9.50 -14.67
CA ASN A 180 -19.56 -8.40 -14.72
C ASN A 180 -19.50 -7.58 -16.02
N GLY A 181 -18.54 -7.85 -16.91
CA GLY A 181 -18.36 -7.10 -18.17
C GLY A 181 -17.70 -5.73 -17.99
N GLU A 182 -17.12 -5.44 -16.82
CA GLU A 182 -16.44 -4.18 -16.50
C GLU A 182 -15.02 -4.11 -17.06
N MET A 183 -14.38 -5.27 -17.27
CA MET A 183 -12.99 -5.38 -17.76
C MET A 183 -12.83 -6.48 -18.81
N THR A 184 -11.92 -6.28 -19.76
CA THR A 184 -11.49 -7.32 -20.69
C THR A 184 -10.25 -8.04 -20.17
N VAL A 185 -9.95 -9.24 -20.69
CA VAL A 185 -8.72 -9.98 -20.35
C VAL A 185 -7.46 -9.14 -20.58
N GLY A 186 -7.41 -8.36 -21.66
CA GLY A 186 -6.29 -7.46 -21.94
C GLY A 186 -6.11 -6.38 -20.87
N LEU A 187 -7.21 -5.76 -20.42
CA LEU A 187 -7.17 -4.76 -19.33
C LEU A 187 -6.76 -5.37 -18.00
N ILE A 188 -7.12 -6.64 -17.73
CA ILE A 188 -6.65 -7.35 -16.54
C ILE A 188 -5.14 -7.49 -16.56
N LEU A 189 -4.55 -7.94 -17.68
CA LEU A 189 -3.09 -8.08 -17.79
C LEU A 189 -2.37 -6.74 -17.57
N ILE A 190 -2.87 -5.67 -18.19
CA ILE A 190 -2.32 -4.31 -17.99
C ILE A 190 -2.43 -3.91 -16.51
N SER A 191 -3.59 -4.14 -15.88
CA SER A 191 -3.79 -3.80 -14.47
C SER A 191 -2.84 -4.57 -13.54
N LEU A 192 -2.56 -5.84 -13.82
CA LEU A 192 -1.63 -6.65 -13.03
C LEU A 192 -0.19 -6.17 -13.19
N VAL A 193 0.22 -5.76 -14.40
CA VAL A 193 1.53 -5.14 -14.63
C VAL A 193 1.63 -3.82 -13.87
N MET A 194 0.61 -2.97 -13.92
CA MET A 194 0.59 -1.71 -13.17
C MET A 194 0.66 -1.95 -11.65
N LEU A 195 -0.11 -2.91 -11.13
CA LEU A 195 -0.06 -3.28 -9.71
C LEU A 195 1.29 -3.86 -9.30
N PHE A 196 1.98 -4.58 -10.19
CA PHE A 196 3.35 -5.03 -9.94
C PHE A 196 4.32 -3.84 -9.83
N LEU A 197 4.21 -2.85 -10.72
CA LEU A 197 5.06 -1.64 -10.71
C LEU A 197 4.80 -0.76 -9.48
N LEU A 198 3.53 -0.53 -9.14
CA LEU A 198 3.14 0.12 -7.89
C LEU A 198 3.64 -0.68 -6.68
N GLY A 199 3.52 -2.01 -6.77
CA GLY A 199 4.08 -3.00 -5.87
C GLY A 199 5.54 -2.69 -5.50
N ALA A 200 6.36 -2.57 -6.55
CA ALA A 200 7.79 -2.28 -6.45
C ALA A 200 8.07 -0.86 -5.95
N GLY A 201 7.27 0.13 -6.36
CA GLY A 201 7.38 1.52 -5.90
C GLY A 201 7.15 1.66 -4.40
N PHE A 202 6.10 1.04 -3.85
CA PHE A 202 5.86 1.03 -2.41
C PHE A 202 6.93 0.24 -1.65
N ALA A 203 7.41 -0.89 -2.21
CA ALA A 203 8.52 -1.63 -1.61
C ALA A 203 9.81 -0.77 -1.55
N TRP A 204 10.09 -0.02 -2.61
CA TRP A 204 11.19 0.96 -2.63
C TRP A 204 10.99 2.02 -1.56
N LEU A 205 9.83 2.69 -1.53
CA LEU A 205 9.52 3.72 -0.54
C LEU A 205 9.68 3.18 0.90
N PHE A 206 9.23 1.96 1.17
CA PHE A 206 9.38 1.30 2.46
C PHE A 206 10.84 1.05 2.83
N ILE A 207 11.62 0.41 1.94
CA ILE A 207 13.03 0.11 2.18
C ILE A 207 13.83 1.39 2.41
N ARG A 208 13.49 2.46 1.68
CA ARG A 208 14.26 3.70 1.69
C ARG A 208 13.91 4.61 2.86
N SER A 209 12.65 4.64 3.29
CA SER A 209 12.19 5.45 4.41
C SER A 209 12.27 4.72 5.76
N GLY A 210 12.16 3.39 5.75
CA GLY A 210 11.96 2.59 6.95
C GLY A 210 10.73 3.01 7.75
N SER A 211 9.67 3.48 7.07
CA SER A 211 8.44 3.99 7.67
C SER A 211 7.22 3.32 7.02
N ILE A 212 6.57 2.45 7.78
CA ILE A 212 5.32 1.80 7.32
C ILE A 212 4.17 2.80 7.20
N LEU A 213 4.14 3.79 8.11
CA LEU A 213 3.13 4.83 8.10
C LEU A 213 3.21 5.69 6.84
N LEU A 214 4.42 6.07 6.42
CA LEU A 214 4.59 6.85 5.19
C LEU A 214 4.04 6.10 3.97
N VAL A 215 4.44 4.83 3.82
CA VAL A 215 4.03 4.02 2.67
C VAL A 215 2.53 3.79 2.66
N GLY A 216 1.95 3.45 3.83
CA GLY A 216 0.51 3.24 3.97
C GLY A 216 -0.31 4.51 3.70
N LEU A 217 0.12 5.67 4.20
CA LEU A 217 -0.55 6.94 3.91
C LEU A 217 -0.42 7.35 2.44
N VAL A 218 0.75 7.17 1.83
CA VAL A 218 0.94 7.46 0.39
C VAL A 218 0.06 6.54 -0.47
N HIS A 219 -0.04 5.25 -0.11
CA HIS A 219 -0.95 4.31 -0.78
C HIS A 219 -2.41 4.77 -0.63
N GLY A 220 -2.84 5.03 0.61
CA GLY A 220 -4.19 5.49 0.89
C GLY A 220 -4.59 6.77 0.15
N VAL A 221 -3.71 7.77 0.15
CA VAL A 221 -3.94 9.04 -0.56
C VAL A 221 -3.91 8.83 -2.08
N MET A 222 -3.12 7.88 -2.61
CA MET A 222 -3.14 7.53 -4.03
C MET A 222 -4.49 6.91 -4.45
N ASP A 223 -5.06 6.06 -3.60
CA ASP A 223 -6.35 5.41 -3.86
C ASP A 223 -7.53 6.37 -3.69
N PHE A 224 -7.41 7.34 -2.77
CA PHE A 224 -8.40 8.40 -2.58
C PHE A 224 -7.71 9.76 -2.39
N PRO A 225 -7.38 10.47 -3.50
CA PRO A 225 -6.62 11.72 -3.47
C PRO A 225 -7.47 12.95 -3.11
N LEU A 226 -8.75 12.77 -2.73
CA LEU A 226 -9.76 13.82 -2.54
C LEU A 226 -10.14 14.59 -3.81
N ILE A 227 -9.15 15.08 -4.55
CA ILE A 227 -9.32 15.81 -5.81
C ILE A 227 -8.59 15.04 -6.90
N GLY A 228 -9.20 14.96 -8.09
CA GLY A 228 -8.58 14.38 -9.26
C GLY A 228 -8.55 12.86 -9.28
N LYS A 229 -9.41 12.22 -8.49
CA LYS A 229 -9.59 10.77 -8.42
C LYS A 229 -9.74 10.13 -9.80
N ASP A 230 -10.42 10.81 -10.73
CA ASP A 230 -10.72 10.28 -12.06
C ASP A 230 -9.63 10.54 -13.11
N SER A 231 -8.52 11.21 -12.75
CA SER A 231 -7.40 11.48 -13.67
C SER A 231 -6.61 10.24 -14.10
N GLN A 232 -6.70 9.13 -13.36
CA GLN A 232 -5.78 7.99 -13.46
C GLN A 232 -4.29 8.34 -13.20
N LEU A 233 -4.00 9.55 -12.71
CA LEU A 233 -2.65 10.07 -12.49
C LEU A 233 -2.23 10.06 -11.01
N SER A 234 -3.02 9.46 -10.12
CA SER A 234 -2.71 9.48 -8.68
C SER A 234 -1.39 8.78 -8.34
N PHE A 235 -0.86 7.91 -9.21
CA PHE A 235 0.49 7.31 -9.07
C PHE A 235 1.61 8.37 -8.98
N ILE A 236 1.39 9.59 -9.44
CA ILE A 236 2.31 10.72 -9.28
C ILE A 236 2.60 10.99 -7.79
N ILE A 237 1.63 10.75 -6.91
CA ILE A 237 1.80 10.91 -5.45
C ILE A 237 2.89 9.97 -4.93
N LEU A 238 2.93 8.72 -5.40
CA LEU A 238 3.97 7.76 -5.07
C LEU A 238 5.34 8.19 -5.63
N ILE A 239 5.39 8.62 -6.89
CA ILE A 239 6.63 9.10 -7.51
C ILE A 239 7.19 10.32 -6.75
N ALA A 240 6.33 11.28 -6.41
CA ALA A 240 6.69 12.45 -5.63
C ALA A 240 7.22 12.06 -4.24
N ALA A 241 6.58 11.10 -3.57
CA ALA A 241 7.02 10.62 -2.26
C ALA A 241 8.42 9.97 -2.32
N ILE A 242 8.66 9.14 -3.35
CA ILE A 242 9.98 8.55 -3.60
C ILE A 242 11.02 9.65 -3.85
N GLY A 243 10.70 10.62 -4.72
CA GLY A 243 11.59 11.73 -5.04
C GLY A 243 11.98 12.55 -3.80
N LEU A 244 11.00 12.89 -2.96
CA LEU A 244 11.22 13.62 -1.71
C LEU A 244 12.09 12.82 -0.73
N VAL A 245 11.81 11.52 -0.56
CA VAL A 245 12.63 10.65 0.32
C VAL A 245 14.08 10.57 -0.17
N GLU A 246 14.31 10.38 -1.47
CA GLU A 246 15.66 10.33 -2.02
C GLU A 246 16.39 11.68 -1.92
N LEU A 247 15.68 12.79 -2.12
CA LEU A 247 16.22 14.14 -1.95
C LEU A 247 16.67 14.38 -0.50
N PHE A 248 15.81 14.07 0.49
CA PHE A 248 16.17 14.19 1.90
C PHE A 248 17.39 13.33 2.26
N ARG A 249 17.46 12.10 1.75
CA ARG A 249 18.61 11.21 1.97
C ARG A 249 19.89 11.73 1.32
N TRP A 250 19.80 12.37 0.17
CA TRP A 250 20.95 12.95 -0.50
C TRP A 250 21.48 14.18 0.24
N ILE A 251 20.60 15.09 0.66
CA ILE A 251 20.97 16.27 1.45
C ILE A 251 21.60 15.85 2.78
N GLY A 252 21.03 14.84 3.46
CA GLY A 252 21.58 14.31 4.71
C GLY A 252 23.00 13.76 4.57
N ARG A 253 23.28 13.01 3.48
CA ARG A 253 24.61 12.48 3.18
C ARG A 253 25.65 13.57 2.92
N LYS A 254 25.27 14.65 2.23
CA LYS A 254 26.19 15.78 1.98
C LYS A 254 26.58 16.50 3.27
N ARG A 255 25.61 16.73 4.17
CA ARG A 255 25.88 17.39 5.45
C ARG A 255 26.82 16.58 6.34
N SER A 256 26.70 15.26 6.37
CA SER A 256 27.61 14.41 7.16
C SER A 256 29.04 14.37 6.63
N ILE A 257 29.25 14.60 5.33
CA ILE A 257 30.59 14.64 4.72
C ILE A 257 31.28 15.98 4.98
N GLN A 258 30.53 17.07 5.17
CA GLN A 258 31.07 18.40 5.46
C GLN A 258 31.41 18.64 6.95
N THR A 259 30.97 17.75 7.84
CA THR A 259 31.22 17.83 9.29
C THR A 259 32.35 16.90 9.77
N VAL A 260 33.07 16.27 8.85
CA VAL A 260 34.26 15.45 9.09
C VAL A 260 35.45 16.16 8.47
#